data_AF-A0A0F7GG26-F1
#
_entry.id   AF-A0A0F7GG26-F1
#
_cell.length_a   1.000
_cell.length_b   1.000
_cell.length_c   1.000
_cell.angle_alpha   90.00
_cell.angle_beta   90.00
_cell.angle_gamma   90.00
#
_symmetry.space_group_name_H-M   'P 1'
#
loop_
_entity.id
_entity.type
_entity.pdbx_description
1 polymer ?
#
loop_
_entity_poly.entity_id
_entity_poly.type
_entity_poly.pdbx_seq_one_letter_code
_entity_poly.pdbx_strand_id
1 'polypeptide(L)'
;MPELLTVREVADYLRVTQKTIYRLLQAGTIPALKVSHSWRFDRAAIDEWLRSTAVGAKATILVVDDDQTIRDLFRDILEDAGHKVVTAGSGAEALEYIKAKDFALVFLDLKMPGMGGADVLRKIRVIDPELPVTIITGFPDSESMAQALAQGPFGVMNKPFGEADVLNAVKSFIRIDRS
;
A
#
# COMPACT_ATOMS: atom_id res chain seq x y z
N MET A 1 1.14 31.85 16.38
CA MET A 1 2.42 31.13 16.60
C MET A 1 2.27 29.76 15.96
N PRO A 2 3.26 29.25 15.23
CA PRO A 2 3.20 27.89 14.68
C PRO A 2 3.09 26.88 15.83
N GLU A 3 2.16 25.94 15.71
CA GLU A 3 2.00 24.86 16.69
C GLU A 3 3.10 23.83 16.43
N LEU A 4 4.13 23.86 17.30
CA LEU A 4 5.29 22.98 17.19
C LEU A 4 5.08 21.74 18.05
N LEU A 5 4.90 20.60 17.40
CA LEU A 5 4.74 19.29 18.03
C LEU A 5 6.10 18.69 18.41
N THR A 6 6.14 17.95 19.51
CA THR A 6 7.24 17.04 19.87
C THR A 6 7.19 15.76 19.03
N VAL A 7 8.23 14.92 19.14
CA VAL A 7 8.25 13.58 18.50
C VAL A 7 7.05 12.73 18.95
N ARG A 8 6.67 12.80 20.23
CA ARG A 8 5.52 12.06 20.74
C ARG A 8 4.22 12.62 20.15
N GLU A 9 4.04 13.92 20.18
CA GLU A 9 2.80 14.54 19.70
C GLU A 9 2.62 14.41 18.19
N VAL A 10 3.69 14.48 17.39
CA VAL A 10 3.58 14.23 15.95
C VAL A 10 3.33 12.74 15.67
N ALA A 11 3.87 11.83 16.48
CA ALA A 11 3.59 10.41 16.38
C ALA A 11 2.10 10.12 16.67
N ASP A 12 1.56 10.71 17.74
CA ASP A 12 0.16 10.60 18.11
C ASP A 12 -0.75 11.24 17.05
N TYR A 13 -0.36 12.41 16.53
CA TYR A 13 -1.08 13.12 15.49
C TYR A 13 -1.12 12.35 14.16
N LEU A 14 0.00 11.75 13.78
CA LEU A 14 0.11 10.88 12.60
C LEU A 14 -0.36 9.45 12.87
N ARG A 15 -0.75 9.13 14.12
CA ARG A 15 -1.11 7.78 14.59
C ARG A 15 -0.11 6.70 14.15
N VAL A 16 1.17 6.97 14.37
CA VAL A 16 2.27 6.01 14.14
C VAL A 16 3.11 5.90 15.41
N THR A 17 3.98 4.88 15.47
CA THR A 17 4.91 4.77 16.60
C THR A 17 5.99 5.86 16.55
N GLN A 18 6.54 6.26 17.71
CA GLN A 18 7.70 7.15 17.75
C GLN A 18 8.92 6.59 17.00
N LYS A 19 9.08 5.25 16.94
CA LYS A 19 10.11 4.57 16.15
C LYS A 19 9.99 4.89 14.66
N THR A 20 8.77 5.01 14.14
CA THR A 20 8.53 5.43 12.75
C THR A 20 8.97 6.87 12.53
N ILE A 21 8.66 7.79 13.45
CA ILE A 21 9.12 9.18 13.36
C ILE A 21 10.64 9.28 13.33
N TYR A 22 11.34 8.54 14.20
CA TYR A 22 12.81 8.52 14.19
C TYR A 22 13.40 7.95 12.89
N ARG A 23 12.78 6.92 12.28
CA ARG A 23 13.19 6.41 10.96
C ARG A 23 13.04 7.49 9.88
N LEU A 24 11.92 8.21 9.86
CA LEU A 24 11.68 9.28 8.88
C LEU A 24 12.65 10.45 9.07
N LEU A 25 13.00 10.79 10.32
CA LEU A 25 14.04 11.78 10.64
C LEU A 25 15.41 11.34 10.12
N GLN A 26 15.79 10.08 10.31
CA GLN A 26 17.06 9.53 9.81
C GLN A 26 17.12 9.53 8.28
N ALA A 27 15.99 9.24 7.62
CA ALA A 27 15.87 9.27 6.17
C ALA A 27 15.76 10.71 5.60
N GLY A 28 15.59 11.72 6.46
CA GLY A 28 15.39 13.12 6.03
C GLY A 28 14.07 13.36 5.29
N THR A 29 13.08 12.49 5.47
CA THR A 29 11.85 12.51 4.66
C THR A 29 10.70 13.28 5.30
N ILE A 30 10.70 13.49 6.62
CA ILE A 30 9.67 14.25 7.35
C ILE A 30 10.15 15.68 7.64
N PRO A 31 9.32 16.73 7.43
CA PRO A 31 9.72 18.10 7.72
C PRO A 31 9.85 18.28 9.23
N ALA A 32 11.08 18.51 9.68
CA ALA A 32 11.40 18.67 11.08
C ALA A 32 12.37 19.82 11.28
N LEU A 33 12.19 20.52 12.40
CA LEU A 33 13.03 21.62 12.84
C LEU A 33 13.82 21.18 14.06
N LYS A 34 15.13 21.41 14.06
CA LYS A 34 15.96 21.22 15.25
C LYS A 34 15.89 22.50 16.10
N VAL A 35 15.18 22.43 17.22
CA VAL A 35 15.08 23.55 18.17
C VAL A 35 15.85 23.19 19.42
N SER A 36 17.00 23.84 19.61
CA SER A 36 17.95 23.51 20.67
C SER A 36 18.32 22.02 20.61
N HIS A 37 18.00 21.25 21.65
CA HIS A 37 18.36 19.83 21.76
C HIS A 37 17.26 18.87 21.25
N SER A 38 16.10 19.38 20.83
CA SER A 38 14.94 18.55 20.49
C SER A 38 14.43 18.77 19.07
N TRP A 39 13.82 17.74 18.49
CA TRP A 39 13.08 17.85 17.24
C TRP A 39 11.69 18.45 17.48
N ARG A 40 11.28 19.32 16.56
CA ARG A 40 9.97 19.97 16.53
C ARG A 40 9.38 19.86 15.13
N PHE A 41 8.06 19.74 15.07
CA PHE A 41 7.33 19.55 13.83
C PHE A 41 6.23 20.61 13.75
N ASP A 42 6.28 21.45 12.73
CA ASP A 42 5.21 22.39 12.46
C ASP A 42 3.99 21.63 11.91
N ARG A 43 2.83 21.76 12.56
CA ARG A 43 1.62 21.02 12.16
C ARG A 43 1.23 21.30 10.71
N ALA A 44 1.29 22.54 10.24
CA ALA A 44 0.89 22.89 8.88
C ALA A 44 1.88 22.33 7.84
N ALA A 45 3.17 22.36 8.14
CA ALA A 45 4.19 21.72 7.32
C ALA A 45 4.01 20.19 7.28
N ILE A 46 3.59 19.57 8.39
CA ILE A 46 3.25 18.15 8.44
C ILE A 46 1.99 17.85 7.61
N ASP A 47 0.97 18.70 7.65
CA ASP A 47 -0.24 18.57 6.82
C ASP A 47 0.07 18.72 5.33
N GLU A 48 0.90 19.69 4.97
CA GLU A 48 1.37 19.88 3.60
C GLU A 48 2.22 18.69 3.14
N TRP A 49 3.15 18.26 3.99
CA TRP A 49 3.95 17.07 3.75
C TRP A 49 3.11 15.81 3.65
N LEU A 50 2.05 15.66 4.43
CA LEU A 50 1.08 14.57 4.32
C LEU A 50 0.37 14.61 2.97
N ARG A 51 -0.05 15.79 2.52
CA ARG A 51 -0.68 15.98 1.20
C ARG A 51 0.30 15.67 0.08
N SER A 52 1.58 15.99 0.24
CA SER A 52 2.63 15.71 -0.75
C SER A 52 3.20 14.28 -0.65
N THR A 53 3.16 13.63 0.50
CA THR A 53 3.60 12.23 0.71
C THR A 53 2.49 11.20 0.55
N ALA A 54 1.22 11.62 0.54
CA ALA A 54 0.16 10.88 -0.15
C ALA A 54 0.47 10.71 -1.65
N VAL A 55 1.51 11.39 -2.15
CA VAL A 55 2.14 11.26 -3.47
C VAL A 55 3.63 10.84 -3.35
N GLY A 56 4.11 10.28 -2.22
CA GLY A 56 5.57 10.24 -1.97
C GLY A 56 6.18 9.21 -1.03
N ALA A 57 5.44 8.30 -0.40
CA ALA A 57 6.07 7.10 0.15
C ALA A 57 6.30 6.11 -1.00
N LYS A 58 7.55 5.95 -1.47
CA LYS A 58 7.91 4.93 -2.46
C LYS A 58 7.67 3.53 -1.90
N ALA A 59 6.43 3.06 -2.01
CA ALA A 59 6.02 1.70 -1.71
C ALA A 59 6.51 0.74 -2.79
N THR A 60 6.86 -0.49 -2.40
CA THR A 60 6.98 -1.60 -3.34
C THR A 60 5.62 -2.28 -3.41
N ILE A 61 5.01 -2.29 -4.59
CA ILE A 61 3.67 -2.81 -4.85
C ILE A 61 3.80 -4.04 -5.75
N LEU A 62 3.09 -5.11 -5.39
CA LEU A 62 2.98 -6.32 -6.22
C LEU A 62 1.67 -6.29 -7.00
N VAL A 63 1.73 -6.53 -8.30
CA VAL A 63 0.55 -6.66 -9.16
C VAL A 63 0.52 -8.07 -9.73
N VAL A 64 -0.57 -8.78 -9.47
CA VAL A 64 -0.78 -10.18 -9.86
C VAL A 64 -2.01 -10.26 -10.72
N ASP A 65 -1.83 -10.52 -12.01
CA ASP A 65 -2.89 -10.68 -13.02
C ASP A 65 -2.30 -11.55 -14.13
N ASP A 66 -3.05 -12.43 -14.79
CA ASP A 66 -2.51 -13.23 -15.90
C ASP A 66 -2.40 -12.42 -17.21
N ASP A 67 -3.14 -11.32 -17.34
CA ASP A 67 -3.09 -10.41 -18.48
C ASP A 67 -1.90 -9.43 -18.37
N GLN A 68 -0.94 -9.56 -19.29
CA GLN A 68 0.23 -8.68 -19.38
C GLN A 68 -0.17 -7.21 -19.55
N THR A 69 -1.24 -6.92 -20.29
CA THR A 69 -1.73 -5.56 -20.55
C THR A 69 -2.17 -4.89 -19.25
N ILE A 70 -2.83 -5.64 -18.37
CA ILE A 70 -3.23 -5.13 -17.05
C ILE A 70 -2.00 -4.88 -16.19
N ARG A 71 -1.02 -5.79 -16.19
CA ARG A 71 0.23 -5.61 -15.44
C ARG A 71 1.01 -4.38 -15.89
N ASP A 72 1.08 -4.13 -17.20
CA ASP A 72 1.77 -2.97 -17.77
C ASP A 72 1.02 -1.67 -17.45
N LEU A 73 -0.31 -1.66 -17.55
CA LEU A 73 -1.13 -0.51 -17.15
C LEU A 73 -0.89 -0.12 -15.68
N PHE A 74 -0.92 -1.09 -14.77
CA PHE A 74 -0.62 -0.83 -13.35
C PHE A 74 0.80 -0.35 -13.14
N ARG A 75 1.78 -0.92 -13.86
CA ARG A 75 3.17 -0.49 -13.80
C ARG A 75 3.30 0.97 -14.17
N ASP A 76 2.77 1.37 -15.33
CA ASP A 76 2.86 2.74 -15.83
C ASP A 76 2.25 3.72 -14.81
N ILE A 77 1.02 3.46 -14.35
CA ILE A 77 0.31 4.33 -13.39
C ILE A 77 1.07 4.46 -12.06
N LEU A 78 1.54 3.35 -11.51
CA LEU A 78 2.13 3.34 -10.17
C LEU A 78 3.60 3.81 -10.17
N GLU A 79 4.36 3.52 -11.22
CA GLU A 79 5.73 4.03 -11.39
C GLU A 79 5.71 5.54 -11.66
N ASP A 80 4.76 6.06 -12.45
CA ASP A 80 4.55 7.52 -12.63
C ASP A 80 4.17 8.21 -11.31
N ALA A 81 3.44 7.52 -10.44
CA ALA A 81 3.17 7.97 -9.07
C ALA A 81 4.36 7.82 -8.11
N GLY A 82 5.51 7.33 -8.58
CA GLY A 82 6.77 7.23 -7.85
C GLY A 82 6.96 5.94 -7.04
N HIS A 83 6.09 4.95 -7.19
CA HIS A 83 6.20 3.65 -6.52
C HIS A 83 7.14 2.70 -7.27
N LYS A 84 7.56 1.61 -6.61
CA LYS A 84 8.24 0.48 -7.26
C LYS A 84 7.22 -0.62 -7.54
N VAL A 85 7.17 -1.11 -8.76
CA VAL A 85 6.18 -2.14 -9.15
C VAL A 85 6.87 -3.45 -9.51
N VAL A 86 6.48 -4.51 -8.82
CA VAL A 86 6.79 -5.89 -9.20
C VAL A 86 5.51 -6.50 -9.77
N THR A 87 5.64 -7.26 -10.84
CA THR A 87 4.50 -7.89 -11.52
C THR A 87 4.69 -9.40 -11.53
N ALA A 88 3.63 -10.15 -11.28
CA ALA A 88 3.59 -11.60 -11.40
C ALA A 88 2.44 -12.01 -12.33
N GLY A 89 2.70 -12.91 -13.27
CA GLY A 89 1.71 -13.46 -14.20
C GLY A 89 0.96 -14.67 -13.66
N SER A 90 1.30 -15.15 -12.45
CA SER A 90 0.65 -16.29 -11.82
C SER A 90 0.68 -16.21 -10.30
N GLY A 91 -0.26 -16.93 -9.67
CA GLY A 91 -0.29 -17.07 -8.22
C GLY A 91 0.96 -17.75 -7.63
N ALA A 92 1.59 -18.67 -8.36
CA ALA A 92 2.81 -19.35 -7.91
C ALA A 92 3.98 -18.35 -7.84
N GLU A 93 4.19 -17.59 -8.91
CA GLU A 93 5.21 -16.55 -8.99
C GLU A 93 5.00 -15.46 -7.92
N ALA A 94 3.75 -15.03 -7.71
CA ALA A 94 3.42 -14.06 -6.67
C ALA A 94 3.85 -14.54 -5.27
N LEU A 95 3.60 -15.81 -4.95
CA LEU A 95 3.98 -16.39 -3.65
C LEU A 95 5.50 -16.53 -3.49
N GLU A 96 6.24 -16.76 -4.58
CA GLU A 96 7.70 -16.75 -4.55
C GLU A 96 8.23 -15.35 -4.25
N TYR A 97 7.68 -14.32 -4.89
CA TYR A 97 8.06 -12.93 -4.63
C TYR A 97 7.76 -12.49 -3.21
N ILE A 98 6.56 -12.82 -2.69
CA ILE A 98 6.15 -12.44 -1.32
C ILE A 98 7.05 -13.09 -0.27
N LYS A 99 7.59 -14.29 -0.53
CA LYS A 99 8.57 -14.92 0.39
C LYS A 99 9.95 -14.28 0.33
N ALA A 100 10.30 -13.66 -0.79
CA ALA A 100 11.63 -13.12 -1.05
C ALA A 100 11.77 -11.63 -0.74
N LYS A 101 10.67 -10.87 -0.72
CA LYS A 101 10.66 -9.41 -0.62
C LYS A 101 9.43 -8.92 0.16
N ASP A 102 9.59 -7.80 0.85
CA ASP A 102 8.49 -7.10 1.49
C ASP A 102 7.71 -6.25 0.48
N PHE A 103 6.38 -6.34 0.54
CA PHE A 103 5.46 -5.52 -0.23
C PHE A 103 4.59 -4.69 0.70
N ALA A 104 4.27 -3.47 0.29
CA ALA A 104 3.36 -2.61 1.05
C ALA A 104 1.88 -2.87 0.69
N LEU A 105 1.63 -3.30 -0.55
CA LEU A 105 0.29 -3.59 -1.06
C LEU A 105 0.40 -4.61 -2.20
N VAL A 106 -0.58 -5.50 -2.28
CA VAL A 106 -0.76 -6.43 -3.40
C VAL A 106 -2.07 -6.13 -4.10
N PHE A 107 -2.02 -5.96 -5.42
CA PHE A 107 -3.18 -6.03 -6.30
C PHE A 107 -3.28 -7.46 -6.84
N LEU A 108 -4.40 -8.12 -6.60
CA LEU A 108 -4.57 -9.54 -6.91
C LEU A 108 -5.83 -9.78 -7.75
N ASP A 109 -5.65 -10.18 -8.99
CA ASP A 109 -6.75 -10.66 -9.82
C ASP A 109 -7.33 -11.96 -9.25
N LEU A 110 -8.65 -12.01 -9.21
CA LEU A 110 -9.37 -13.15 -8.64
C LEU A 110 -9.39 -14.36 -9.59
N LYS A 111 -9.32 -14.12 -10.90
CA LYS A 111 -9.60 -15.12 -11.95
C LYS A 111 -8.37 -15.32 -12.82
N MET A 112 -7.40 -16.06 -12.29
CA MET A 112 -6.22 -16.50 -13.03
C MET A 112 -6.28 -18.01 -13.35
N PRO A 113 -5.66 -18.45 -14.46
CA PRO A 113 -5.45 -19.86 -14.73
C PRO A 113 -4.62 -20.57 -13.64
N GLY A 114 -4.97 -21.82 -13.34
CA GLY A 114 -4.26 -22.62 -12.34
C GLY A 114 -4.69 -22.27 -10.91
N MET A 115 -3.86 -21.52 -10.18
CA MET A 115 -4.17 -21.13 -8.80
C MET A 115 -4.99 -19.84 -8.79
N GLY A 116 -6.26 -19.95 -8.40
CA GLY A 116 -7.16 -18.80 -8.33
C GLY A 116 -6.76 -17.79 -7.25
N GLY A 117 -7.16 -16.53 -7.42
CA GLY A 117 -6.79 -15.44 -6.50
C GLY A 117 -7.24 -15.69 -5.05
N ALA A 118 -8.36 -16.37 -4.83
CA ALA A 118 -8.81 -16.72 -3.47
C ALA A 118 -7.83 -17.69 -2.76
N ASP A 119 -7.25 -18.65 -3.48
CA ASP A 119 -6.24 -19.57 -2.93
C ASP A 119 -4.91 -18.85 -2.68
N VAL A 120 -4.53 -17.94 -3.58
CA VAL A 120 -3.35 -17.08 -3.41
C VAL A 120 -3.51 -16.23 -2.15
N LEU A 121 -4.63 -15.54 -1.97
CA LEU A 121 -4.90 -14.71 -0.79
C LEU A 121 -4.81 -15.53 0.50
N ARG A 122 -5.40 -16.73 0.53
CA ARG A 122 -5.31 -17.62 1.70
C ARG A 122 -3.85 -17.96 2.05
N LYS A 123 -3.02 -18.24 1.04
CA LYS A 123 -1.59 -18.53 1.23
C LYS A 123 -0.81 -17.29 1.65
N ILE A 124 -1.15 -16.12 1.13
CA ILE A 124 -0.59 -14.84 1.57
C ILE A 124 -0.84 -14.66 3.06
N ARG A 125 -2.07 -14.88 3.54
CA ARG A 125 -2.42 -14.73 4.98
C ARG A 125 -1.65 -15.69 5.90
N VAL A 126 -1.16 -16.81 5.38
CA VAL A 126 -0.28 -17.72 6.14
C VAL A 126 1.17 -17.21 6.18
N ILE A 127 1.63 -16.54 5.13
CA ILE A 127 3.00 -16.01 5.02
C ILE A 127 3.13 -14.67 5.76
N ASP A 128 2.20 -13.76 5.49
CA ASP A 128 2.07 -12.44 6.09
C ASP A 128 0.59 -12.12 6.33
N PRO A 129 0.10 -12.31 7.58
CA PRO A 129 -1.29 -12.03 7.94
C PRO A 129 -1.69 -10.56 7.75
N GLU A 130 -0.74 -9.63 7.82
CA GLU A 130 -1.00 -8.18 7.82
C GLU A 130 -0.82 -7.55 6.43
N LEU A 131 -0.24 -8.27 5.46
CA LEU A 131 0.00 -7.76 4.11
C LEU A 131 -1.29 -7.26 3.45
N PRO A 132 -1.43 -5.96 3.13
CA PRO A 132 -2.63 -5.45 2.49
C PRO A 132 -2.80 -6.05 1.09
N VAL A 133 -4.00 -6.58 0.81
CA VAL A 133 -4.35 -7.13 -0.50
C VAL A 133 -5.64 -6.49 -1.00
N THR A 134 -5.57 -5.83 -2.15
CA THR A 134 -6.74 -5.36 -2.91
C THR A 134 -7.06 -6.37 -4.00
N ILE A 135 -8.27 -6.95 -3.93
CA ILE A 135 -8.76 -7.87 -4.95
C ILE A 135 -9.20 -7.08 -6.17
N ILE A 136 -8.81 -7.54 -7.35
CA ILE A 136 -9.33 -7.06 -8.63
C ILE A 136 -10.24 -8.14 -9.21
N THR A 137 -11.48 -7.78 -9.57
CA THR A 137 -12.43 -8.75 -10.13
C THR A 137 -13.37 -8.14 -11.17
N GLY A 138 -13.66 -8.89 -12.23
CA GLY A 138 -14.77 -8.59 -13.16
C GLY A 138 -16.09 -9.27 -12.78
N PHE A 139 -16.10 -10.09 -11.72
CA PHE A 139 -17.23 -10.92 -11.31
C PHE A 139 -17.44 -10.82 -9.78
N PRO A 140 -18.04 -9.72 -9.29
CA PRO A 140 -18.20 -9.46 -7.87
C PRO A 140 -19.13 -10.45 -7.16
N ASP A 141 -20.04 -11.12 -7.89
CA ASP A 141 -21.00 -12.09 -7.34
C ASP A 141 -20.52 -13.55 -7.42
N SER A 142 -19.23 -13.77 -7.70
CA SER A 142 -18.67 -15.12 -7.84
C SER A 142 -18.41 -15.81 -6.50
N GLU A 143 -18.43 -17.15 -6.49
CA GLU A 143 -18.04 -17.95 -5.31
C GLU A 143 -16.60 -17.65 -4.87
N SER A 144 -15.68 -17.48 -5.83
CA SER A 144 -14.30 -17.07 -5.55
C SER A 144 -14.24 -15.73 -4.81
N MET A 145 -15.16 -14.80 -5.09
CA MET A 145 -15.21 -13.52 -4.43
C MET A 145 -15.67 -13.68 -2.97
N ALA A 146 -16.72 -14.48 -2.75
CA ALA A 146 -17.17 -14.81 -1.41
C ALA A 146 -16.06 -15.48 -0.57
N GLN A 147 -15.31 -16.41 -1.16
CA GLN A 147 -14.17 -17.06 -0.51
C GLN A 147 -13.05 -16.06 -0.16
N ALA A 148 -12.76 -15.13 -1.07
CA ALA A 148 -11.73 -14.14 -0.85
C ALA A 148 -12.13 -13.10 0.21
N LEU A 149 -13.40 -12.66 0.24
CA LEU A 149 -13.93 -11.79 1.29
C LEU A 149 -13.84 -12.42 2.68
N ALA A 150 -14.06 -13.73 2.79
CA ALA A 150 -13.91 -14.46 4.04
C ALA A 150 -12.46 -14.43 4.60
N GLN A 151 -11.47 -14.06 3.79
CA GLN A 151 -10.07 -13.87 4.21
C GLN A 151 -9.74 -12.44 4.61
N GLY A 152 -10.70 -11.51 4.61
CA GLY A 152 -10.51 -10.11 5.00
C GLY A 152 -9.52 -9.36 4.11
N PRO A 153 -9.80 -9.18 2.80
CA PRO A 153 -8.96 -8.36 1.95
C PRO A 153 -9.01 -6.90 2.42
N PHE A 154 -7.95 -6.17 2.11
CA PHE A 154 -7.87 -4.74 2.43
C PHE A 154 -8.89 -3.92 1.62
N GLY A 155 -9.16 -4.33 0.37
CA GLY A 155 -10.14 -3.69 -0.47
C GLY A 155 -10.50 -4.52 -1.69
N VAL A 156 -11.47 -4.01 -2.45
CA VAL A 156 -11.97 -4.62 -3.68
C VAL A 156 -12.06 -3.55 -4.76
N MET A 157 -11.57 -3.87 -5.95
CA MET A 157 -11.63 -3.05 -7.14
C MET A 157 -12.33 -3.83 -8.25
N ASN A 158 -13.41 -3.26 -8.80
CA ASN A 158 -14.16 -3.90 -9.86
C ASN A 158 -13.58 -3.52 -11.24
N LYS A 159 -13.50 -4.49 -12.15
CA LYS A 159 -13.26 -4.24 -13.58
C LYS A 159 -14.59 -3.77 -14.23
N PRO A 160 -14.57 -2.77 -15.13
CA PRO A 160 -13.41 -1.97 -15.54
C PRO A 160 -13.02 -0.92 -14.49
N PHE A 161 -11.71 -0.62 -14.42
CA PHE A 161 -11.14 0.42 -13.56
C PHE A 161 -10.27 1.38 -14.39
N GLY A 162 -10.08 2.59 -13.90
CA GLY A 162 -9.16 3.58 -14.47
C GLY A 162 -8.00 3.94 -13.54
N GLU A 163 -7.14 4.84 -14.00
CA GLU A 163 -6.00 5.36 -13.25
C GLU A 163 -6.39 5.88 -11.85
N ALA A 164 -7.50 6.63 -11.77
CA ALA A 164 -7.97 7.18 -10.51
C ALA A 164 -8.30 6.10 -9.47
N ASP A 165 -8.84 4.95 -9.90
CA ASP A 165 -9.19 3.84 -9.01
C ASP A 165 -7.92 3.20 -8.42
N VAL A 166 -6.90 2.97 -9.26
CA VAL A 166 -5.59 2.44 -8.88
C VAL A 166 -4.93 3.34 -7.84
N LEU A 167 -4.85 4.64 -8.13
CA LEU A 167 -4.24 5.61 -7.21
C LEU A 167 -5.04 5.77 -5.90
N ASN A 168 -6.37 5.68 -5.95
CA ASN A 168 -7.20 5.77 -4.76
C ASN A 168 -7.05 4.54 -3.85
N ALA A 169 -6.87 3.34 -4.42
CA ALA A 169 -6.58 2.13 -3.63
C ALA A 169 -5.27 2.26 -2.85
N VAL A 170 -4.21 2.76 -3.50
CA VAL A 170 -2.92 3.02 -2.83
C VAL A 170 -3.04 4.11 -1.76
N LYS A 171 -3.73 5.22 -2.05
CA LYS A 171 -3.96 6.29 -1.07
C LYS A 171 -4.74 5.81 0.15
N SER A 172 -5.70 4.91 -0.04
CA SER A 172 -6.50 4.33 1.05
C SER A 172 -5.63 3.49 1.97
N PHE A 173 -4.68 2.74 1.42
CA PHE A 173 -3.66 2.03 2.19
C PHE A 173 -2.78 2.99 3.01
N ILE A 174 -2.20 4.02 2.38
CA ILE A 174 -1.30 4.97 3.06
C ILE A 174 -2.01 5.71 4.21
N ARG A 175 -3.34 5.91 4.09
CA ARG A 175 -4.16 6.51 5.16
C ARG A 175 -4.43 5.56 6.33
N ILE A 176 -4.52 4.25 6.08
CA ILE A 176 -4.85 3.24 7.10
C ILE A 176 -3.59 2.74 7.85
N ASP A 177 -2.42 2.68 7.21
CA ASP A 177 -1.11 2.40 7.90
C ASP A 177 -0.73 3.49 8.95
N ARG A 178 -1.54 4.56 9.01
CA ARG A 178 -1.51 5.64 10.00
C ARG A 178 -2.73 5.59 10.92
N SER A 179 -3.21 4.42 11.33
CA SER A 179 -4.36 4.25 12.25
C SER A 179 -4.02 3.35 13.41
#